data_AF-F0EMP1-F1
#
_entry.id   AF-F0EMP1-F1
#
_cell.length_a   1.000
_cell.length_b   1.000
_cell.length_c   1.000
_cell.angle_alpha   90.00
_cell.angle_beta   90.00
_cell.angle_gamma   90.00
#
_symmetry.space_group_name_H-M   'P 1'
#
loop_
_entity.id
_entity.type
_entity.pdbx_description
1 polymer ?
#
loop_
_entity_poly.entity_id
_entity_poly.type
_entity_poly.pdbx_seq_one_letter_code
_entity_poly.pdbx_strand_id
1 'polypeptide(L)'
;MRCGMKVDIPIEYDDILIEIVTQNVIQALQKSKKLDSEVDELPPYPNRKQVKRVLKIGDERLNQWIDRGLKVIPFGKEVRFDRDDIQKFLSRLKI
;
A
#
# COMPACT_ATOMS: atom_id res chain seq x y z
N MET A 1 -34.10 -0.43 -47.81
CA MET A 1 -32.71 -0.56 -47.32
C MET A 1 -32.25 0.81 -46.83
N ARG A 2 -31.96 0.96 -45.53
CA ARG A 2 -31.53 2.25 -44.95
C ARG A 2 -30.08 2.05 -44.49
N CYS A 3 -29.14 2.60 -45.26
CA CYS A 3 -27.71 2.46 -45.00
C CYS A 3 -27.34 3.42 -43.84
N GLY A 4 -26.93 2.87 -42.70
CA GLY A 4 -26.45 3.65 -41.57
C GLY A 4 -25.02 4.13 -41.84
N MET A 5 -24.84 5.42 -42.10
CA MET A 5 -23.51 6.00 -42.22
C MET A 5 -22.87 6.08 -40.83
N LYS A 6 -21.71 5.44 -40.68
CA LYS A 6 -20.85 5.63 -39.51
C LYS A 6 -20.05 6.91 -39.74
N VAL A 7 -20.41 7.96 -39.01
CA VAL A 7 -19.64 9.21 -38.96
C VAL A 7 -18.53 8.98 -37.96
N ASP A 8 -17.31 8.78 -38.45
CA ASP A 8 -16.11 8.79 -37.62
C ASP A 8 -15.65 10.25 -37.55
N ILE A 9 -15.81 10.86 -36.38
CA ILE A 9 -15.41 12.25 -36.14
C ILE A 9 -13.96 12.17 -35.64
N PRO A 10 -12.97 12.64 -36.42
CA PRO A 10 -11.60 12.75 -35.93
C PRO A 10 -11.59 13.84 -34.87
N ILE A 11 -11.51 13.42 -33.61
CA ILE A 11 -11.36 14.32 -32.47
C ILE A 11 -9.89 14.75 -32.50
N GLU A 12 -9.58 15.82 -33.24
CA GLU A 12 -8.27 16.46 -33.17
C GLU A 12 -8.17 17.15 -31.81
N TYR A 13 -7.43 16.53 -30.90
CA TYR A 13 -7.10 17.12 -29.62
C TYR A 13 -5.95 18.10 -29.83
N ASP A 14 -6.19 19.36 -29.51
CA ASP A 14 -5.18 20.41 -29.56
C ASP A 14 -3.98 20.02 -28.67
N ASP A 15 -2.75 20.19 -29.16
CA ASP A 15 -1.51 19.77 -28.46
C ASP A 15 -1.42 20.37 -27.05
N ILE A 16 -2.01 21.55 -26.85
CA ILE A 16 -2.08 22.25 -25.58
C ILE A 16 -2.90 21.44 -24.56
N LEU A 17 -4.01 20.82 -24.99
CA LEU A 17 -4.86 20.00 -24.12
C LEU A 17 -4.13 18.72 -23.69
N ILE A 18 -3.38 18.11 -24.61
CA ILE A 18 -2.57 16.92 -24.32
C ILE A 18 -1.50 17.25 -23.28
N GLU A 19 -0.82 18.38 -23.41
CA GLU A 19 0.20 18.82 -22.46
C GLU A 19 -0.40 19.08 -21.07
N ILE A 20 -1.55 19.77 -21.00
CA ILE A 20 -2.25 20.05 -19.74
C ILE A 20 -2.69 18.75 -19.04
N VAL A 21 -3.26 17.80 -19.78
CA VAL A 21 -3.68 16.51 -19.22
C VAL A 21 -2.45 15.74 -18.73
N THR A 22 -1.37 15.73 -19.51
CA THR A 22 -0.13 15.04 -19.16
C THR A 22 0.50 15.61 -17.88
N GLN A 23 0.57 16.94 -17.75
CA GLN A 23 1.07 17.61 -16.54
C GLN A 23 0.21 17.29 -15.32
N ASN A 24 -1.12 17.31 -15.45
CA ASN A 24 -2.02 16.97 -14.35
C ASN A 24 -1.88 15.51 -13.91
N VAL A 25 -1.71 14.58 -14.85
CA VAL A 25 -1.49 13.16 -14.55
C VAL A 25 -0.14 12.97 -13.85
N ILE A 26 0.94 13.60 -14.32
CA ILE A 26 2.26 13.53 -13.69
C ILE A 26 2.21 14.12 -12.27
N GLN A 27 1.52 15.25 -12.08
CA GLN A 27 1.39 15.89 -10.77
C GLN A 27 0.54 15.03 -9.81
N ALA A 28 -0.53 14.40 -10.29
CA ALA A 28 -1.33 13.47 -9.51
C ALA A 28 -0.51 12.22 -9.11
N LEU A 29 0.28 11.68 -10.04
CA LEU A 29 1.20 10.57 -9.77
C LEU A 29 2.29 10.97 -8.77
N GLN A 30 2.92 12.14 -8.92
CA GLN A 30 3.89 12.64 -7.95
C GLN A 30 3.28 12.89 -6.57
N LYS A 31 2.04 13.37 -6.49
CA LYS A 31 1.32 13.56 -5.23
C LYS A 31 0.98 12.23 -4.57
N SER A 32 0.56 11.22 -5.34
CA SER A 32 0.39 9.86 -4.83
C SER A 32 1.73 9.26 -4.38
N LYS A 33 2.79 9.40 -5.19
CA LYS A 33 4.12 8.89 -4.88
C LYS A 33 4.75 9.58 -3.68
N LYS A 34 4.50 10.87 -3.44
CA LYS A 34 4.92 11.56 -2.20
C LYS A 34 4.16 11.04 -0.97
N LEU A 35 2.87 10.69 -1.10
CA LEU A 35 2.14 9.98 -0.05
C LEU A 35 2.71 8.57 0.19
N ASP A 36 3.13 7.86 -0.84
CA ASP A 36 3.77 6.54 -0.73
C ASP A 36 5.23 6.62 -0.25
N SER A 37 5.93 7.73 -0.49
CA SER A 37 7.35 7.91 -0.10
C SER A 37 7.53 8.29 1.38
N GLU A 38 6.48 8.77 2.05
CA GLU A 38 6.44 8.89 3.52
C GLU A 38 6.02 7.59 4.21
N VAL A 39 5.60 6.57 3.43
CA VAL A 39 5.55 5.21 3.93
C VAL A 39 6.97 4.67 3.82
N ASP A 40 7.75 4.91 4.88
CA ASP A 40 8.87 4.06 5.32
C ASP A 40 8.57 2.64 4.88
N GLU A 41 9.08 2.22 3.71
CA GLU A 41 8.77 0.94 3.13
C GLU A 41 9.22 -0.07 4.18
N LEU A 42 8.27 -0.67 4.92
CA LEU A 42 8.68 -1.55 6.01
C LEU A 42 9.59 -2.59 5.38
N PRO A 43 10.83 -2.75 5.86
CA PRO A 43 11.69 -3.81 5.38
C PRO A 43 10.91 -5.13 5.46
N PRO A 44 11.20 -6.10 4.58
CA PRO A 44 10.44 -7.36 4.48
C PRO A 44 10.23 -8.07 5.84
N TYR A 45 11.09 -7.77 6.80
CA TYR A 45 10.99 -8.20 8.20
C TYR A 45 10.87 -7.00 9.15
N PRO A 46 9.66 -6.45 9.38
CA PRO A 46 9.47 -5.39 10.35
C PRO A 46 9.90 -5.82 11.77
N ASN A 47 10.55 -4.89 12.46
CA ASN A 47 10.97 -5.09 13.85
C ASN A 47 9.79 -4.85 14.81
N ARG A 48 9.88 -5.35 16.05
CA ARG A 48 8.88 -5.16 17.13
C ARG A 48 8.41 -3.70 17.26
N LYS A 49 9.32 -2.73 17.13
CA LYS A 49 9.01 -1.29 17.19
C LYS A 49 8.16 -0.81 16.01
N GLN A 50 8.42 -1.32 14.81
CA GLN A 50 7.68 -0.97 13.60
C GLN A 50 6.27 -1.58 13.61
N VAL A 51 6.14 -2.85 14.02
CA VAL A 51 4.83 -3.50 14.18
C VAL A 51 3.94 -2.69 15.13
N LYS A 52 4.50 -2.25 16.27
CA LYS A 52 3.80 -1.35 17.21
C LYS A 52 3.37 -0.03 16.57
N ARG A 53 4.25 0.60 15.79
CA ARG A 53 3.95 1.88 15.10
C ARG A 53 2.83 1.72 14.07
N VAL A 54 2.90 0.68 13.23
CA VAL A 54 1.94 0.44 12.15
C VAL A 54 0.55 0.12 12.70
N LEU A 55 0.47 -0.75 13.70
CA LEU A 55 -0.81 -1.19 14.26
C LEU A 55 -1.31 -0.29 15.40
N LYS A 56 -0.51 0.71 15.81
CA LYS A 56 -0.77 1.58 16.97
C LYS A 56 -1.17 0.80 18.22
N ILE A 57 -0.49 -0.33 18.46
CA ILE A 57 -0.72 -1.20 19.62
C ILE A 57 0.37 -1.03 20.68
N GLY A 58 -0.01 -1.19 21.95
CA GLY A 58 0.93 -1.23 23.08
C GLY A 58 1.73 -2.53 23.15
N ASP A 59 2.83 -2.52 23.91
CA ASP A 59 3.71 -3.67 24.12
C ASP A 59 2.99 -4.90 24.68
N GLU A 60 2.00 -4.68 25.54
CA GLU A 60 1.23 -5.73 26.19
C GLU A 60 0.40 -6.54 25.19
N ARG A 61 -0.26 -5.86 24.23
CA ARG A 61 -0.99 -6.53 23.16
C ARG A 61 -0.07 -7.32 22.24
N LEU A 62 1.09 -6.77 21.92
CA LEU A 62 2.05 -7.49 21.08
C LEU A 62 2.59 -8.74 21.79
N ASN A 63 2.87 -8.66 23.09
CA ASN A 63 3.23 -9.83 23.89
C ASN A 63 2.10 -10.87 23.93
N GLN A 64 0.84 -10.44 24.12
CA GLN A 64 -0.31 -11.35 24.05
C GLN A 64 -0.44 -12.02 22.68
N TRP A 65 -0.09 -11.33 21.59
CA TRP A 65 -0.12 -11.94 20.26
C TRP A 65 0.98 -12.99 20.08
N ILE A 66 2.17 -12.73 20.60
CA ILE A 66 3.27 -13.70 20.63
C ILE A 66 2.85 -14.95 21.43
N ASP A 67 2.21 -14.75 22.59
CA ASP A 67 1.68 -15.84 23.43
C ASP A 67 0.57 -16.64 22.73
N ARG A 68 -0.31 -15.94 21.98
CA ARG A 68 -1.36 -16.55 21.15
C ARG A 68 -0.84 -17.22 19.87
N GLY A 69 0.47 -17.25 19.65
CA GLY A 69 1.09 -17.98 18.53
C GLY A 69 1.42 -17.12 17.31
N LEU A 70 1.59 -15.80 17.47
CA LEU A 70 2.21 -14.98 16.44
C LEU A 70 3.66 -15.42 16.23
N LYS A 71 3.98 -15.82 15.00
CA LYS A 71 5.30 -16.33 14.64
C LYS A 71 6.35 -15.23 14.79
N VAL A 72 7.34 -15.48 15.64
CA VAL A 72 8.48 -14.60 15.90
C VAL A 72 9.75 -15.21 15.34
N ILE A 73 10.53 -14.43 14.60
CA ILE A 73 11.85 -14.83 14.13
C ILE A 73 12.88 -14.11 14.99
N PRO A 74 13.58 -14.82 15.90
CA PRO A 74 14.65 -14.23 16.68
C PRO A 74 15.82 -13.90 15.75
N PHE A 75 16.20 -12.62 15.68
CA PHE A 75 17.34 -12.13 14.92
C PHE A 75 18.34 -11.49 15.87
N GLY A 76 19.15 -12.34 16.51
CA GLY A 76 20.12 -11.92 17.52
C GLY A 76 19.45 -11.31 18.75
N LYS A 77 19.61 -10.00 18.96
CA LYS A 77 18.99 -9.24 20.06
C LYS A 77 17.62 -8.66 19.71
N GLU A 78 17.22 -8.73 18.45
CA GLU A 78 15.95 -8.15 17.98
C GLU A 78 14.99 -9.24 17.52
N VAL A 79 13.69 -8.95 17.60
CA VAL A 79 12.65 -9.86 17.16
C VAL A 79 12.05 -9.29 15.88
N ARG A 80 12.14 -10.09 14.81
CA ARG A 80 11.57 -9.78 13.51
C ARG A 80 10.27 -10.53 13.31
N PHE A 81 9.36 -9.89 12.59
CA PHE A 81 8.06 -10.43 12.23
C PHE A 81 7.93 -10.44 10.72
N ASP A 82 7.23 -11.44 10.17
CA ASP A 82 6.84 -11.41 8.77
C ASP A 82 5.52 -10.64 8.61
N ARG A 83 5.39 -9.86 7.54
CA ARG A 83 4.14 -9.13 7.25
C ARG A 83 2.97 -10.09 7.03
N ASP A 84 3.22 -11.20 6.34
CA ASP A 84 2.18 -12.19 5.99
C ASP A 84 1.70 -12.94 7.25
N ASP A 85 2.59 -13.25 8.18
CA ASP A 85 2.24 -13.87 9.46
C ASP A 85 1.36 -12.93 10.32
N ILE A 86 1.69 -11.63 10.39
CA ILE A 86 0.86 -10.64 11.10
C ILE A 86 -0.52 -10.54 10.45
N GLN A 87 -0.58 -10.47 9.12
CA GLN A 87 -1.84 -10.38 8.38
C GLN A 87 -2.71 -11.62 8.61
N LYS A 88 -2.15 -12.82 8.48
CA LYS A 88 -2.83 -14.09 8.79
C LYS A 88 -3.34 -14.12 10.22
N PHE A 89 -2.55 -13.64 11.18
CA PHE A 89 -2.93 -13.60 12.58
C PHE A 89 -4.10 -12.63 12.84
N LEU A 90 -4.09 -11.45 12.23
CA LEU A 90 -5.20 -10.50 12.29
C LEU A 90 -6.48 -11.06 11.65
N SER A 91 -6.35 -11.74 10.51
CA SER A 91 -7.48 -12.44 9.88
C SER A 91 -8.07 -13.53 10.78
N ARG A 92 -7.24 -14.24 11.57
CA ARG A 92 -7.71 -15.22 12.56
C ARG A 92 -8.39 -14.59 13.78
N LEU A 93 -7.99 -13.38 14.17
CA LEU A 93 -8.60 -12.65 15.29
C LEU A 93 -9.94 -12.01 14.94
N LYS A 94 -10.19 -11.74 13.65
CA LYS A 94 -11.44 -11.17 13.15
C LYS A 94 -12.51 -12.28 13.05
N ILE A 95 -12.96 -12.74 14.22
CA ILE A 95 -14.13 -13.61 14.39
C ILE A 95 -15.35 -12.71 14.59
#